data_AF-A0A1Y4HFK2-F1
#
_entry.id   AF-A0A1Y4HFK2-F1
#
_cell.length_a   1.000
_cell.length_b   1.000
_cell.length_c   1.000
_cell.angle_alpha   90.00
_cell.angle_beta   90.00
_cell.angle_gamma   90.00
#
_symmetry.space_group_name_H-M   'P 1'
#
loop_
_entity.id
_entity.type
_entity.pdbx_description
1 polymer ?
#
loop_
_entity_poly.entity_id
_entity_poly.type
_entity_poly.pdbx_seq_one_letter_code
_entity_poly.pdbx_strand_id
1 'polypeptide(L)'
;MKTLPISAGKNEIKNLVIEWNELLAQEKYSEALDLILYDDTQQIDGEEWIWTPERLETAVFTYGQPWYSKEDMKQLYGLDYSIDSKVTSLLTDSDKENRLENIKISIDFFDDVISADKAEIWGISKLNYKNIIGEIFFDGIPIDGERSDLTALFWIIRVSKNDITLVFRDLHMM
;
A
#
# COMPACT_ATOMS: atom_id res chain seq x y z
N MET A 1 -6.71 -13.33 -3.43
CA MET A 1 -5.27 -13.01 -3.59
C MET A 1 -4.77 -13.47 -4.95
N LYS A 2 -4.18 -12.55 -5.70
CA LYS A 2 -3.51 -12.72 -7.00
C LYS A 2 -2.03 -13.05 -6.80
N THR A 3 -1.47 -13.84 -7.70
CA THR A 3 -0.05 -14.21 -7.70
C THR A 3 0.59 -13.88 -9.04
N LEU A 4 1.90 -13.71 -9.01
CA LEU A 4 2.76 -13.60 -10.19
C LEU A 4 3.79 -14.74 -10.16
N PRO A 5 4.32 -15.18 -11.31
CA PRO A 5 5.44 -16.11 -11.33
C PRO A 5 6.66 -15.54 -10.59
N ILE A 6 7.49 -16.39 -10.00
CA ILE A 6 8.74 -16.00 -9.33
C ILE A 6 9.73 -15.32 -10.29
N SER A 7 9.59 -15.57 -11.59
CA SER A 7 10.35 -14.93 -12.66
C SER A 7 9.76 -13.60 -13.13
N ALA A 8 8.67 -13.12 -12.51
CA ALA A 8 8.02 -11.89 -12.91
C ALA A 8 8.97 -10.70 -12.83
N GLY A 9 8.99 -9.89 -13.89
CA GLY A 9 9.80 -8.68 -13.96
C GLY A 9 9.20 -7.53 -13.14
N LYS A 10 9.99 -6.47 -12.93
CA LYS A 10 9.53 -5.24 -12.26
C LYS A 10 8.27 -4.64 -12.88
N ASN A 11 8.09 -4.75 -14.20
CA ASN A 11 6.89 -4.24 -14.90
C ASN A 11 5.61 -5.00 -14.52
N GLU A 12 5.68 -6.32 -14.38
CA GLU A 12 4.52 -7.13 -13.98
C GLU A 12 4.12 -6.83 -12.53
N ILE A 13 5.13 -6.67 -11.66
CA ILE A 13 4.94 -6.25 -10.27
C ILE A 13 4.34 -4.84 -10.20
N LYS A 14 4.87 -3.90 -11.00
CA LYS A 14 4.33 -2.53 -11.12
C LYS A 14 2.86 -2.54 -11.55
N ASN A 15 2.51 -3.39 -12.51
CA ASN A 15 1.12 -3.51 -12.97
C ASN A 15 0.18 -4.02 -11.87
N LEU A 16 0.64 -4.92 -11.00
CA LEU A 16 -0.15 -5.37 -9.85
C LEU A 16 -0.40 -4.23 -8.84
N VAL A 17 0.59 -3.37 -8.61
CA VAL A 17 0.43 -2.17 -7.77
C VAL A 17 -0.52 -1.17 -8.41
N ILE A 18 -0.45 -0.97 -9.73
CA ILE A 18 -1.39 -0.12 -10.47
C ILE A 18 -2.81 -0.68 -10.35
N GLU A 19 -3.01 -1.98 -10.55
CA GLU A 19 -4.33 -2.62 -10.39
C GLU A 19 -4.89 -2.44 -8.98
N TRP A 20 -4.05 -2.55 -7.95
CA TRP A 20 -4.44 -2.21 -6.58
C TRP A 20 -4.88 -0.74 -6.48
N ASN A 21 -4.10 0.21 -7.00
CA ASN A 21 -4.48 1.64 -7.02
C ASN A 21 -5.81 1.90 -7.74
N GLU A 22 -6.06 1.23 -8.86
CA GLU A 22 -7.32 1.38 -9.60
C GLU A 22 -8.53 0.91 -8.81
N LEU A 23 -8.38 -0.10 -7.93
CA LEU A 23 -9.44 -0.51 -7.02
C LEU A 23 -9.71 0.57 -5.97
N LEU A 24 -8.67 1.22 -5.43
CA LEU A 24 -8.85 2.35 -4.52
C LEU A 24 -9.51 3.54 -5.23
N ALA A 25 -9.14 3.83 -6.47
CA ALA A 25 -9.75 4.90 -7.26
C ALA A 25 -11.24 4.67 -7.56
N GLN A 26 -11.67 3.42 -7.54
CA GLN A 26 -13.07 3.02 -7.66
C GLN A 26 -13.76 2.84 -6.30
N GLU A 27 -13.10 3.20 -5.19
CA GLU A 27 -13.57 3.02 -3.80
C GLU A 27 -13.89 1.56 -3.45
N LYS A 28 -13.23 0.61 -4.13
CA LYS A 28 -13.38 -0.84 -3.96
C LYS A 28 -12.35 -1.39 -2.98
N TYR A 29 -12.35 -0.87 -1.77
CA TYR A 29 -11.33 -1.18 -0.76
C TYR A 29 -11.29 -2.66 -0.35
N SER A 30 -12.45 -3.33 -0.31
CA SER A 30 -12.49 -4.79 -0.06
C SER A 30 -11.81 -5.57 -1.19
N GLU A 31 -12.08 -5.23 -2.44
CA GLU A 31 -11.46 -5.89 -3.59
C GLU A 31 -9.95 -5.63 -3.61
N ALA A 32 -9.51 -4.44 -3.20
CA ALA A 32 -8.09 -4.09 -3.10
C ALA A 32 -7.36 -4.95 -2.04
N LEU A 33 -7.99 -5.18 -0.87
CA LEU A 33 -7.45 -6.06 0.16
C LEU A 33 -7.52 -7.54 -0.25
N ASP A 34 -8.54 -7.95 -1.01
CA ASP A 34 -8.65 -9.32 -1.55
C ASP A 34 -7.67 -9.59 -2.70
N LEU A 35 -7.22 -8.54 -3.41
CA LEU A 35 -6.30 -8.65 -4.54
C LEU A 35 -4.95 -9.19 -4.11
N ILE A 36 -4.45 -8.80 -2.94
CA ILE A 36 -3.12 -9.15 -2.43
C ILE A 36 -3.23 -9.64 -0.98
N LEU A 37 -2.10 -9.87 -0.30
CA LEU A 37 -2.10 -10.02 1.16
C LEU A 37 -1.96 -8.64 1.80
N TYR A 38 -2.21 -8.56 3.10
CA TYR A 38 -1.90 -7.39 3.91
C TYR A 38 -1.27 -7.83 5.23
N ASP A 39 -0.52 -6.94 5.86
CA ASP A 39 0.09 -7.18 7.15
C ASP A 39 -1.00 -7.15 8.23
N ASP A 40 -1.24 -8.30 8.83
CA ASP A 40 -2.18 -8.54 9.92
C ASP A 40 -1.48 -8.74 11.26
N THR A 41 -0.18 -8.42 11.33
CA THR A 41 0.65 -8.73 12.50
C THR A 41 1.11 -7.51 13.30
N GLN A 42 0.79 -6.31 12.81
CA GLN A 42 1.17 -5.06 13.42
C GLN A 42 0.50 -4.89 14.79
N GLN A 43 1.20 -4.20 15.69
CA GLN A 43 0.64 -3.80 16.98
C GLN A 43 0.69 -2.29 17.13
N ILE A 44 -0.48 -1.69 17.34
CA ILE A 44 -0.64 -0.26 17.61
C ILE A 44 -1.25 -0.15 19.01
N ASP A 45 -0.58 0.58 19.90
CA ASP A 45 -0.99 0.77 21.29
C ASP A 45 -1.30 -0.52 22.08
N GLY A 46 -0.59 -1.61 21.74
CA GLY A 46 -0.73 -2.92 22.39
C GLY A 46 -1.87 -3.79 21.85
N GLU A 47 -2.62 -3.31 20.86
CA GLU A 47 -3.66 -4.07 20.17
C GLU A 47 -3.20 -4.50 18.77
N GLU A 48 -3.72 -5.63 18.30
CA GLU A 48 -3.47 -6.10 16.94
C GLU A 48 -4.14 -5.17 15.94
N TRP A 49 -3.33 -4.60 15.06
CA TRP A 49 -3.79 -3.74 13.99
C TRP A 49 -3.97 -4.56 12.71
N ILE A 50 -5.19 -4.54 12.18
CA ILE A 50 -5.56 -5.25 10.96
C ILE A 50 -6.12 -4.27 9.94
N TRP A 51 -5.75 -4.45 8.68
CA TRP A 51 -6.36 -3.69 7.59
C TRP A 51 -7.79 -4.18 7.34
N THR A 52 -8.74 -3.24 7.34
CA THR A 52 -10.13 -3.45 6.90
C THR A 52 -10.44 -2.47 5.78
N PRO A 53 -11.49 -2.72 4.96
CA PRO A 53 -11.88 -1.77 3.92
C PRO A 53 -12.08 -0.35 4.46
N GLU A 54 -12.70 -0.22 5.64
CA GLU A 54 -12.99 1.05 6.29
C GLU A 54 -11.70 1.74 6.76
N ARG A 55 -10.73 0.97 7.28
CA ARG A 55 -9.42 1.51 7.68
C ARG A 55 -8.59 1.96 6.48
N LEU A 56 -8.66 1.24 5.38
CA LEU A 56 -7.99 1.63 4.14
C LEU A 56 -8.62 2.89 3.53
N GLU A 57 -9.95 2.97 3.48
CA GLU A 57 -10.67 4.20 3.12
C GLU A 57 -10.27 5.37 4.03
N THR A 58 -10.23 5.13 5.33
CA THR A 58 -9.82 6.13 6.33
C THR A 58 -8.42 6.61 6.07
N ALA A 59 -7.45 5.73 5.84
CA ALA A 59 -6.08 6.13 5.49
C ALA A 59 -6.03 7.01 4.24
N VAL A 60 -6.96 6.91 3.29
CA VAL A 60 -7.00 7.79 2.13
C VAL A 60 -7.45 9.20 2.52
N PHE A 61 -8.64 9.36 3.11
CA PHE A 61 -9.17 10.71 3.40
C PHE A 61 -8.51 11.38 4.61
N THR A 62 -7.85 10.62 5.49
CA THR A 62 -7.07 11.16 6.62
C THR A 62 -5.60 11.36 6.27
N TYR A 63 -5.20 11.01 5.05
CA TYR A 63 -3.84 11.17 4.57
C TYR A 63 -2.83 10.36 5.42
N GLY A 64 -3.06 9.06 5.48
CA GLY A 64 -2.19 8.05 6.08
C GLY A 64 -2.41 7.82 7.57
N GLN A 65 -3.54 8.23 8.12
CA GLN A 65 -3.85 8.16 9.55
C GLN A 65 -5.14 7.35 9.80
N PRO A 66 -5.12 6.02 9.57
CA PRO A 66 -6.32 5.19 9.58
C PRO A 66 -7.06 5.09 10.92
N TRP A 67 -6.51 5.65 12.00
CA TRP A 67 -7.10 5.70 13.33
C TRP A 67 -7.94 6.96 13.60
N TYR A 68 -7.92 7.96 12.72
CA TYR A 68 -8.74 9.17 12.87
C TYR A 68 -10.09 9.07 12.19
N SER A 69 -11.11 9.63 12.83
CA SER A 69 -12.41 9.89 12.20
C SER A 69 -12.37 11.18 11.36
N LYS A 70 -13.39 11.36 10.52
CA LYS A 70 -13.61 12.63 9.78
C LYS A 70 -13.78 13.81 10.76
N GLU A 71 -14.42 13.57 11.90
CA GLU A 71 -14.60 14.55 12.97
C GLU A 71 -13.26 14.95 13.61
N ASP A 72 -12.37 13.99 13.87
CA ASP A 72 -11.04 14.26 14.44
C ASP A 72 -10.23 15.15 13.48
N MET A 73 -10.24 14.83 12.19
CA MET A 73 -9.53 15.64 11.19
C MET A 73 -10.07 17.07 11.13
N LYS A 74 -11.38 17.26 11.20
CA LYS A 74 -12.00 18.59 11.26
C LYS A 74 -11.65 19.35 12.54
N GLN A 75 -11.49 18.67 13.67
CA GLN A 75 -11.07 19.32 14.91
C GLN A 75 -9.60 19.73 14.87
N LEU A 76 -8.73 18.89 14.30
CA LEU A 76 -7.29 19.14 14.21
C LEU A 76 -6.93 20.19 13.15
N TYR A 77 -7.58 20.14 11.98
CA TYR A 77 -7.21 20.93 10.81
C TYR A 77 -8.27 21.95 10.40
N GLY A 78 -9.42 21.98 11.08
CA GLY A 78 -10.52 22.92 10.84
C GLY A 78 -11.59 22.38 9.89
N LEU A 79 -12.69 23.13 9.77
CA LEU A 79 -13.86 22.75 8.97
C LEU A 79 -13.58 22.66 7.46
N ASP A 80 -12.51 23.33 6.99
CA ASP A 80 -12.10 23.36 5.59
C ASP A 80 -11.26 22.14 5.17
N TYR A 81 -10.94 21.24 6.11
CA TYR A 81 -10.22 20.01 5.79
C TYR A 81 -11.07 19.11 4.87
N SER A 82 -10.49 18.69 3.75
CA SER A 82 -11.14 17.78 2.79
C SER A 82 -11.24 16.37 3.37
N ILE A 83 -12.44 15.99 3.78
CA ILE A 83 -12.76 14.63 4.28
C ILE A 83 -13.29 13.69 3.18
N ASP A 84 -13.37 14.18 1.95
CA ASP A 84 -13.92 13.46 0.80
C ASP A 84 -12.86 13.19 -0.26
N SER A 85 -11.59 13.28 0.13
CA SER A 85 -10.46 13.02 -0.75
C SER A 85 -10.40 11.56 -1.18
N LYS A 86 -10.15 11.35 -2.48
CA LYS A 86 -10.17 10.02 -3.12
C LYS A 86 -8.92 9.77 -3.94
N VAL A 87 -8.55 8.49 -4.03
CA VAL A 87 -7.50 8.07 -4.96
C VAL A 87 -7.94 8.34 -6.39
N THR A 88 -7.01 8.85 -7.18
CA THR A 88 -7.23 9.11 -8.61
C THR A 88 -6.77 7.92 -9.44
N SER A 89 -7.54 7.57 -10.46
CA SER A 89 -7.13 6.55 -11.42
C SER A 89 -5.87 6.97 -12.17
N LEU A 90 -4.96 6.04 -12.38
CA LEU A 90 -3.77 6.18 -13.21
C LEU A 90 -4.04 5.85 -14.68
N LEU A 91 -5.19 5.22 -14.98
CA LEU A 91 -5.50 4.68 -16.31
C LEU A 91 -6.58 5.47 -17.05
N THR A 92 -7.57 6.02 -16.34
CA THR A 92 -8.72 6.72 -16.93
C THR A 92 -8.68 8.23 -16.77
N ASP A 93 -7.72 8.76 -16.01
CA ASP A 93 -7.55 10.21 -15.85
C ASP A 93 -7.16 10.89 -17.17
N SER A 94 -7.63 12.13 -17.35
CA SER A 94 -7.35 12.92 -18.55
C SER A 94 -5.85 13.19 -18.75
N ASP A 95 -5.07 13.17 -17.68
CA ASP A 95 -3.61 13.39 -17.68
C ASP A 95 -2.81 12.09 -17.46
N LYS A 96 -3.41 10.93 -17.76
CA LYS A 96 -2.81 9.60 -17.52
C LYS A 96 -1.40 9.42 -18.07
N GLU A 97 -1.06 10.02 -19.22
CA GLU A 97 0.26 9.86 -19.84
C GLU A 97 1.34 10.51 -18.96
N ASN A 98 1.12 11.76 -18.55
CA ASN A 98 2.01 12.45 -17.62
C ASN A 98 2.02 11.77 -16.24
N ARG A 99 0.88 11.26 -15.75
CA ARG A 99 0.86 10.53 -14.48
C ARG A 99 1.70 9.26 -14.55
N LEU A 100 1.51 8.43 -15.56
CA LEU A 100 2.25 7.17 -15.71
C LEU A 100 3.77 7.38 -15.80
N GLU A 101 4.21 8.47 -16.43
CA GLU A 101 5.61 8.89 -16.48
C GLU A 101 6.15 9.36 -15.12
N ASN A 102 5.30 9.97 -14.28
CA ASN A 102 5.67 10.51 -12.98
C ASN A 102 5.40 9.56 -11.79
N ILE A 103 4.75 8.41 -12.02
CA ILE A 103 4.59 7.35 -11.01
C ILE A 103 5.98 6.89 -10.56
N LYS A 104 6.26 7.08 -9.27
CA LYS A 104 7.45 6.54 -8.62
C LYS A 104 7.09 5.27 -7.87
N ILE A 105 7.19 4.15 -8.57
CA ILE A 105 7.15 2.82 -7.95
C ILE A 105 8.59 2.30 -7.91
N SER A 106 9.23 2.38 -6.74
CA SER A 106 10.52 1.74 -6.50
C SER A 106 10.28 0.28 -6.17
N ILE A 107 11.09 -0.61 -6.75
CA ILE A 107 11.05 -2.05 -6.49
C ILE A 107 12.47 -2.50 -6.23
N ASP A 108 12.72 -2.99 -5.02
CA ASP A 108 14.03 -3.42 -4.56
C ASP A 108 13.96 -4.86 -4.08
N PHE A 109 14.79 -5.72 -4.67
CA PHE A 109 14.91 -7.11 -4.25
C PHE A 109 16.06 -7.25 -3.27
N PHE A 110 15.89 -8.12 -2.28
CA PHE A 110 16.92 -8.42 -1.29
C PHE A 110 17.82 -9.54 -1.80
N ASP A 111 19.13 -9.33 -1.67
CA ASP A 111 20.14 -10.34 -2.02
C ASP A 111 20.17 -11.49 -1.00
N ASP A 112 19.87 -11.19 0.26
CA ASP A 112 19.92 -12.12 1.38
C ASP A 112 18.56 -12.34 2.04
N VAL A 113 18.40 -13.52 2.64
CA VAL A 113 17.25 -13.82 3.50
C VAL A 113 17.28 -12.92 4.74
N ILE A 114 16.12 -12.35 5.09
CA ILE A 114 15.98 -11.50 6.27
C ILE A 114 16.30 -12.30 7.55
N SER A 115 17.27 -11.82 8.34
CA SER A 115 17.63 -12.41 9.64
C SER A 115 16.56 -12.13 10.71
N ALA A 116 16.59 -12.88 11.81
CA ALA A 116 15.68 -12.64 12.94
C ALA A 116 15.86 -11.24 13.53
N ASP A 117 17.09 -10.79 13.75
CA ASP A 117 17.40 -9.45 14.27
C ASP A 117 16.85 -8.36 13.34
N LYS A 118 17.01 -8.54 12.02
CA LYS A 118 16.48 -7.60 11.02
C LYS A 118 14.95 -7.60 11.02
N ALA A 119 14.34 -8.78 11.15
CA ALA A 119 12.89 -8.91 11.25
C ALA A 119 12.33 -8.24 12.51
N GLU A 120 13.04 -8.29 13.63
CA GLU A 120 12.68 -7.58 14.86
C GLU A 120 12.79 -6.07 14.68
N ILE A 121 13.91 -5.56 14.14
CA ILE A 121 14.12 -4.13 13.87
C ILE A 121 13.05 -3.58 12.92
N TRP A 122 12.67 -4.37 11.92
CA TRP A 122 11.68 -3.98 10.91
C TRP A 122 10.23 -4.18 11.36
N GLY A 123 10.01 -4.75 12.55
CA GLY A 123 8.66 -5.00 13.09
C GLY A 123 7.89 -6.10 12.36
N ILE A 124 8.58 -7.01 11.67
CA ILE A 124 8.01 -8.07 10.82
C ILE A 124 8.29 -9.48 11.37
N SER A 125 8.71 -9.59 12.64
CA SER A 125 9.07 -10.87 13.28
C SER A 125 7.91 -11.88 13.31
N LYS A 126 6.67 -11.39 13.27
CA LYS A 126 5.44 -12.19 13.22
C LYS A 126 4.97 -12.51 11.80
N LEU A 127 5.47 -11.81 10.79
CA LEU A 127 5.24 -12.17 9.39
C LEU A 127 6.08 -13.39 9.01
N ASN A 128 5.74 -14.00 7.88
CA ASN A 128 6.61 -14.97 7.23
C ASN A 128 7.82 -14.29 6.56
N TYR A 129 8.63 -13.59 7.36
CA TYR A 129 9.68 -12.68 6.90
C TYR A 129 10.79 -13.38 6.11
N LYS A 130 11.00 -14.69 6.33
CA LYS A 130 11.95 -15.50 5.56
C LYS A 130 11.56 -15.66 4.09
N ASN A 131 10.27 -15.49 3.77
CA ASN A 131 9.76 -15.53 2.42
C ASN A 131 9.66 -14.15 1.77
N ILE A 132 9.93 -13.07 2.50
CA ILE A 132 10.03 -11.73 1.92
C ILE A 132 11.34 -11.66 1.11
N ILE A 133 11.23 -11.24 -0.15
CA ILE A 133 12.34 -11.19 -1.10
C ILE A 133 12.59 -9.79 -1.65
N GLY A 134 11.79 -8.82 -1.23
CA GLY A 134 11.91 -7.45 -1.69
C GLY A 134 10.80 -6.58 -1.15
N GLU A 135 10.84 -5.34 -1.56
CA GLU A 135 9.93 -4.29 -1.12
C GLU A 135 9.56 -3.37 -2.28
N ILE A 136 8.43 -2.69 -2.09
CA ILE A 136 7.90 -1.73 -3.05
C ILE A 136 7.51 -0.47 -2.30
N PHE A 137 7.97 0.66 -2.82
CA PHE A 137 7.52 1.99 -2.43
C PHE A 137 6.74 2.58 -3.60
N PHE A 138 5.43 2.72 -3.45
CA PHE A 138 4.63 3.52 -4.37
C PHE A 138 4.49 4.93 -3.81
N ASP A 139 5.44 5.78 -4.17
CA ASP A 139 5.52 7.19 -3.77
C ASP A 139 4.65 8.06 -4.66
N GLY A 140 3.85 8.90 -4.02
CA GLY A 140 3.05 9.92 -4.66
C GLY A 140 1.73 9.40 -5.20
N ILE A 141 1.00 8.65 -4.36
CA ILE A 141 -0.35 8.18 -4.69
C ILE A 141 -1.19 9.39 -5.08
N PRO A 142 -1.85 9.39 -6.25
CA PRO A 142 -2.58 10.56 -6.68
C PRO A 142 -3.91 10.66 -5.92
N ILE A 143 -4.19 11.83 -5.37
CA ILE A 143 -5.41 12.15 -4.62
C ILE A 143 -6.07 13.36 -5.28
N ASP A 144 -7.38 13.26 -5.56
CA ASP A 144 -8.20 14.34 -6.14
C ASP A 144 -7.60 15.03 -7.37
N GLY A 145 -6.91 14.27 -8.23
CA GLY A 145 -6.29 14.77 -9.45
C GLY A 145 -4.85 15.27 -9.26
N GLU A 146 -4.30 15.27 -8.05
CA GLU A 146 -2.94 15.77 -7.76
C GLU A 146 -2.04 14.67 -7.22
N ARG A 147 -0.72 14.80 -7.38
CA ARG A 147 0.24 13.94 -6.69
C ARG A 147 0.27 14.31 -5.20
N SER A 148 0.09 13.32 -4.33
CA SER A 148 0.24 13.51 -2.88
C SER A 148 1.65 13.15 -2.38
N ASP A 149 1.86 13.29 -1.08
CA ASP A 149 3.01 12.77 -0.32
C ASP A 149 2.71 11.39 0.30
N LEU A 150 1.55 10.80 -0.02
CA LEU A 150 1.22 9.44 0.43
C LEU A 150 2.05 8.41 -0.31
N THR A 151 2.59 7.49 0.49
CA THR A 151 3.33 6.33 0.03
C THR A 151 2.67 5.05 0.51
N ALA A 152 2.37 4.15 -0.42
CA ALA A 152 2.00 2.77 -0.08
C ALA A 152 3.25 1.89 -0.07
N LEU A 153 3.37 1.10 1.00
CA LEU A 153 4.44 0.14 1.21
C LEU A 153 3.95 -1.28 0.99
N PHE A 154 4.73 -2.07 0.26
CA PHE A 154 4.45 -3.48 0.07
C PHE A 154 5.70 -4.33 0.27
N TRP A 155 5.52 -5.52 0.83
CA TRP A 155 6.52 -6.59 0.72
C TRP A 155 6.24 -7.43 -0.50
N ILE A 156 7.29 -7.91 -1.15
CA ILE A 156 7.21 -8.98 -2.17
C ILE A 156 7.52 -10.29 -1.45
N ILE A 157 6.58 -11.24 -1.47
CA ILE A 157 6.74 -12.51 -0.75
C ILE A 157 6.63 -13.71 -1.67
N ARG A 158 7.41 -14.77 -1.39
CA ARG A 158 7.22 -16.09 -1.98
C ARG A 158 6.07 -16.81 -1.27
N VAL A 159 5.06 -17.19 -2.03
CA VAL A 159 3.93 -18.02 -1.54
C VAL A 159 4.07 -19.47 -1.96
N SER A 160 4.86 -19.74 -3.00
CA SER A 160 5.19 -21.09 -3.46
C SER A 160 6.63 -21.12 -3.99
N LYS A 161 7.08 -22.27 -4.50
CA LYS A 161 8.37 -22.38 -5.21
C LYS A 161 8.40 -21.57 -6.50
N ASN A 162 7.24 -21.34 -7.10
CA ASN A 162 7.10 -20.78 -8.43
C ASN A 162 6.35 -19.44 -8.45
N ASP A 163 5.81 -19.00 -7.31
CA ASP A 163 4.89 -17.87 -7.25
C ASP A 163 5.23 -16.89 -6.13
N ILE A 164 4.98 -15.63 -6.41
CA ILE A 164 5.03 -14.50 -5.48
C ILE A 164 3.70 -13.79 -5.41
N THR A 165 3.50 -13.01 -4.35
CA THR A 165 2.45 -12.00 -4.23
C THR A 165 2.99 -10.79 -3.46
N LEU A 166 2.14 -9.79 -3.26
CA LEU A 166 2.43 -8.62 -2.44
C LEU A 166 1.75 -8.73 -1.07
N VAL A 167 2.36 -8.14 -0.06
CA VAL A 167 1.74 -7.88 1.24
C VAL A 167 1.67 -6.37 1.40
N PHE A 168 0.48 -5.79 1.38
CA PHE A 168 0.26 -4.39 1.73
C PHE A 168 0.61 -4.19 3.20
N ARG A 169 1.59 -3.32 3.46
CA ARG A 169 2.08 -3.07 4.82
C ARG A 169 1.42 -1.84 5.40
N ASP A 170 1.51 -0.73 4.67
CA ASP A 170 1.14 0.57 5.19
C ASP A 170 0.83 1.59 4.11
N LEU A 171 0.05 2.61 4.46
CA LEU A 171 -0.23 3.81 3.70
C LEU A 171 0.01 5.02 4.61
N HIS A 172 1.08 5.76 4.37
CA HIS A 172 1.53 6.85 5.25
C HIS A 172 2.17 7.99 4.46
N MET A 173 2.39 9.14 5.11
CA MET A 173 3.16 10.25 4.56
C MET A 173 4.66 9.98 4.66
N MET A 174 5.41 10.20 3.58
CA MET A 174 6.89 10.25 3.59
C MET A 174 7.44 11.65 3.34
#